data_AF-A0A409VZM8-F1
#
_entry.id   AF-A0A409VZM8-F1
#
_cell.length_a   1.000
_cell.length_b   1.000
_cell.length_c   1.000
_cell.angle_alpha   90.00
_cell.angle_beta   90.00
_cell.angle_gamma   90.00
#
_symmetry.space_group_name_H-M   'P 1'
#
loop_
_entity.id
_entity.type
_entity.pdbx_description
1 polymer ?
#
loop_
_entity_poly.entity_id
_entity_poly.type
_entity_poly.pdbx_seq_one_letter_code
_entity_poly.pdbx_strand_id
1 'polypeptide(L)'
;MTRIAFAILAVFALVHFSIASSGDRAFEFNQCITRCNLQKCLDGQVELSPALRLTQWTCLDDCKYKCMHEITDKAVELGERVHQYYGKWPFWRFAGMQEPASVLFSLFNLWAHAKGAAKLRRRVSVFHPMRHYYLVWSWLSINAWVWSSVFHTRDLPLTEKLDYFSAALAIIYALYFTLIRLFRLYPTSGRTRLTLSTRSSDSIARRILSIVITLIYLGHVSYLSLLPRFDYTYNMAFNLTIGMSHNILWLLYSLPFAIFRRFSSQPRSYRPGFVYKAGVFVLLTTCATALELFDFPAWRRIIDAHSLWHLATAPIALCWYDFLAEDSLDPSWRDQKS
;
A
#
# COMPACT_ATOMS: atom_id res chain seq x y z
N MET A 1 -31.38 -1.37 -5.76
CA MET A 1 -30.11 -1.06 -6.46
C MET A 1 -29.72 0.41 -6.38
N THR A 2 -30.67 1.34 -6.18
CA THR A 2 -30.42 2.79 -6.06
C THR A 2 -29.78 3.23 -4.74
N ARG A 3 -30.02 2.56 -3.61
CA ARG A 3 -29.44 2.96 -2.30
C ARG A 3 -27.94 2.67 -2.14
N ILE A 4 -27.41 1.66 -2.83
CA ILE A 4 -25.97 1.32 -2.81
C ILE A 4 -25.18 2.25 -3.74
N ALA A 5 -25.77 2.63 -4.88
CA ALA A 5 -25.18 3.63 -5.78
C ALA A 5 -25.05 5.01 -5.10
N PHE A 6 -26.01 5.40 -4.26
CA PHE A 6 -25.94 6.64 -3.47
C PHE A 6 -24.87 6.61 -2.38
N ALA A 7 -24.60 5.45 -1.76
CA ALA A 7 -23.50 5.31 -0.79
C ALA A 7 -22.12 5.39 -1.47
N ILE A 8 -21.99 4.88 -2.70
CA ILE A 8 -20.74 4.97 -3.48
C ILE A 8 -20.54 6.40 -4.00
N LEU A 9 -21.59 7.10 -4.43
CA LEU A 9 -21.51 8.51 -4.86
C LEU A 9 -21.23 9.49 -3.72
N ALA A 10 -21.67 9.19 -2.49
CA ALA A 10 -21.38 10.03 -1.31
C ALA A 10 -19.88 10.00 -0.92
N VAL A 11 -19.15 8.93 -1.26
CA VAL A 11 -17.70 8.83 -1.01
C VAL A 11 -16.89 9.71 -1.99
N PHE A 12 -17.44 10.06 -3.16
CA PHE A 12 -16.75 10.90 -4.16
C PHE A 12 -17.00 12.41 -4.01
N ALA A 13 -17.86 12.85 -3.08
CA ALA A 13 -18.31 14.24 -2.97
C ALA A 13 -17.57 15.10 -1.94
N LEU A 14 -16.37 14.69 -1.48
CA LEU A 14 -15.55 15.48 -0.57
C LEU A 14 -14.22 15.83 -1.22
N VAL A 15 -14.27 16.64 -2.28
CA VAL A 15 -13.09 17.39 -2.74
C VAL A 15 -12.82 18.46 -1.69
N HIS A 16 -12.10 18.08 -0.63
CA HIS A 16 -11.50 19.04 0.28
C HIS A 16 -10.40 19.75 -0.49
N PHE A 17 -10.49 21.07 -0.59
CA PHE A 17 -9.33 21.88 -0.94
C PHE A 17 -8.20 21.51 0.03
N SER A 18 -7.05 21.12 -0.50
CA SER A 18 -5.87 20.77 0.29
C SER A 18 -5.30 22.04 0.93
N ILE A 19 -5.91 22.43 2.06
CA ILE A 19 -5.39 23.47 2.93
C ILE A 19 -4.13 22.89 3.59
N ALA A 20 -3.05 23.67 3.63
CA ALA A 20 -1.84 23.31 4.38
C ALA A 20 -2.19 22.90 5.83
N SER A 21 -1.33 22.20 6.56
CA SER A 21 -1.68 21.81 7.93
C SER A 21 -1.87 23.04 8.82
N SER A 22 -2.65 22.92 9.91
CA SER A 22 -2.91 24.07 10.80
C SER A 22 -1.63 24.64 11.40
N GLY A 23 -0.64 23.79 11.68
CA GLY A 23 0.67 24.20 12.18
C GLY A 23 1.46 25.04 11.18
N ASP A 24 1.36 24.71 9.88
CA ASP A 24 2.05 25.46 8.81
C ASP A 24 1.52 26.89 8.68
N ARG A 25 0.25 27.11 9.05
CA ARG A 25 -0.40 28.43 9.02
C ARG A 25 -0.21 29.22 10.32
N ALA A 26 0.35 28.61 11.38
CA ALA A 26 0.51 29.27 12.66
C ALA A 26 1.55 30.39 12.58
N PHE A 27 1.20 31.58 13.08
CA PHE A 27 2.09 32.73 13.08
C PHE A 27 3.37 32.46 13.88
N GLU A 28 3.22 31.87 15.07
CA GLU A 28 4.33 31.52 15.96
C GLU A 28 5.33 30.55 15.32
N PHE A 29 4.82 29.57 14.56
CA PHE A 29 5.66 28.61 13.84
C PHE A 29 6.49 29.29 12.75
N ASN A 30 5.86 30.12 11.93
CA ASN A 30 6.55 30.86 10.88
C ASN A 30 7.57 31.85 11.46
N GLN A 31 7.23 32.57 12.54
CA GLN A 31 8.14 33.49 13.22
C GLN A 31 9.35 32.75 13.81
N CYS A 32 9.13 31.59 14.45
CA CYS A 32 10.21 30.75 14.97
C CYS A 32 11.16 30.29 13.85
N ILE A 33 10.63 29.81 12.73
CA ILE A 33 11.44 29.37 11.58
C ILE A 33 12.27 30.53 11.05
N THR A 34 11.67 31.69 10.80
CA THR A 34 12.39 32.87 10.28
C THR A 34 13.53 33.27 11.22
N ARG A 35 13.26 33.34 12.54
CA ARG A 35 14.29 33.67 13.53
C ARG A 35 15.41 32.62 13.56
N CYS A 36 15.06 31.33 13.59
CA CYS A 36 16.04 30.25 13.60
C CYS A 36 16.90 30.27 12.33
N ASN A 37 16.30 30.47 11.16
CA ASN A 37 17.02 30.51 9.89
C ASN A 37 18.03 31.67 9.84
N LEU A 38 17.62 32.87 10.28
CA LEU A 38 18.50 34.03 10.35
C LEU A 38 19.67 33.79 11.30
N GLN A 39 19.37 33.38 12.54
CA GLN A 39 20.38 33.28 13.61
C GLN A 39 21.31 32.07 13.48
N LYS A 40 20.84 30.97 12.87
CA LYS A 40 21.58 29.69 12.89
C LYS A 40 22.06 29.25 11.53
N CYS A 41 21.26 29.44 10.49
CA CYS A 41 21.57 28.91 9.16
C CYS A 41 22.35 29.90 8.30
N LEU A 42 22.00 31.19 8.33
CA LEU A 42 22.69 32.22 7.55
C LEU A 42 24.01 32.66 8.20
N ASP A 43 24.06 32.69 9.53
CA ASP A 43 25.28 33.03 10.29
C ASP A 43 26.29 31.86 10.38
N GLY A 44 26.01 30.72 9.71
CA GLY A 44 26.94 29.60 9.55
C GLY A 44 27.19 28.76 10.81
N GLN A 45 26.32 28.81 11.82
CA GLN A 45 26.59 28.28 13.16
C GLN A 45 26.12 26.84 13.42
N VAL A 46 25.66 26.07 12.42
CA VAL A 46 25.09 24.73 12.65
C VAL A 46 25.86 23.63 11.95
N GLU A 47 26.56 22.82 12.75
CA GLU A 47 26.97 21.48 12.34
C GLU A 47 25.81 20.50 12.56
N LEU A 48 25.23 20.01 11.45
CA LEU A 48 24.27 18.92 11.50
C LEU A 48 24.97 17.60 11.85
N SER A 49 24.30 16.76 12.65
CA SER A 49 24.83 15.43 12.98
C SER A 49 25.10 14.61 11.70
N PRO A 50 26.07 13.68 11.71
CA PRO A 50 26.36 12.86 10.53
C PRO A 50 25.14 12.12 9.97
N ALA A 51 24.24 11.65 10.86
CA ALA A 51 23.01 11.00 10.46
C ALA A 51 22.06 11.93 9.69
N LEU A 52 21.93 13.19 10.14
CA LEU A 52 21.12 14.20 9.46
C LEU A 52 21.72 14.59 8.10
N ARG A 53 23.05 14.69 8.01
CA ARG A 53 23.75 14.93 6.74
C ARG A 53 23.57 13.77 5.76
N LEU A 54 23.70 12.53 6.23
CA LEU A 54 23.53 11.32 5.42
C LEU A 54 22.11 11.20 4.86
N THR A 55 21.11 11.60 5.64
CA THR A 55 19.70 11.61 5.24
C THR A 55 19.26 12.94 4.62
N GLN A 56 20.21 13.78 4.19
CA GLN A 56 19.98 14.99 3.41
C GLN A 56 19.06 16.03 4.08
N TRP A 57 19.12 16.15 5.41
CA TRP A 57 18.48 17.25 6.12
C TRP A 57 19.27 18.54 5.93
N THR A 58 18.56 19.65 5.73
CA THR A 58 19.16 20.98 5.67
C THR A 58 19.08 21.66 7.04
N CYS A 59 19.85 22.74 7.23
CA CYS A 59 19.73 23.57 8.44
C CYS A 59 18.31 24.11 8.61
N LEU A 60 17.67 24.55 7.51
CA LEU A 60 16.30 25.03 7.54
C LEU A 60 15.31 23.94 7.97
N ASP A 61 15.50 22.70 7.52
CA ASP A 61 14.64 21.58 7.97
C ASP A 61 14.82 21.29 9.47
N ASP A 62 16.04 21.43 9.99
CA ASP A 62 16.30 21.29 11.42
C ASP A 62 15.66 22.42 12.24
N CYS A 63 15.66 23.64 11.71
CA CYS A 63 14.91 24.77 12.29
C CYS A 63 13.40 24.48 12.33
N LYS A 64 12.81 24.01 11.22
CA LYS A 64 11.39 23.62 11.18
C LYS A 64 11.07 22.56 12.23
N TYR A 65 11.90 21.54 12.34
CA TYR A 65 11.74 20.48 13.34
C TYR A 65 11.80 21.01 14.77
N LYS A 66 12.79 21.84 15.11
CA LYS A 66 12.93 22.40 16.46
C LYS A 66 11.75 23.29 16.83
N CYS A 67 11.35 24.17 15.93
CA CYS A 67 10.19 25.04 16.13
C CYS A 67 8.88 24.26 16.28
N MET A 68 8.69 23.24 15.46
CA MET A 68 7.54 22.32 15.56
C MET A 68 7.48 21.67 16.95
N HIS A 69 8.60 21.13 17.44
CA HIS A 69 8.64 20.48 18.74
C HIS A 69 8.48 21.45 19.91
N GLU A 70 9.09 22.63 19.86
CA GLU A 70 8.94 23.65 20.91
C GLU A 70 7.47 24.08 21.08
N ILE A 71 6.78 24.33 19.96
CA ILE A 71 5.35 24.69 19.98
C ILE A 71 4.51 23.51 20.45
N THR A 72 4.85 22.29 20.01
CA THR A 72 4.14 21.08 20.46
C THR A 72 4.34 20.82 21.96
N ASP A 73 5.52 21.07 22.52
CA ASP A 73 5.81 20.93 23.94
C ASP A 73 4.94 21.89 24.75
N LYS A 74 4.90 23.17 24.37
CA LYS A 74 4.02 24.18 24.99
C LYS A 74 2.55 23.79 24.92
N ALA A 75 2.08 23.33 23.75
CA ALA A 75 0.69 22.90 23.59
C ALA A 75 0.34 21.72 24.52
N VAL A 76 1.25 20.74 24.66
CA VAL A 76 1.04 19.60 25.56
C VAL A 76 1.03 20.03 27.03
N GLU A 77 1.94 20.92 27.44
CA GLU A 77 2.01 21.44 28.81
C GLU A 77 0.75 22.23 29.20
N LEU A 78 0.20 23.00 28.27
CA LEU A 78 -1.00 23.83 28.47
C LEU A 78 -2.32 23.06 28.26
N GLY A 79 -2.25 21.79 27.83
CA GLY A 79 -3.44 20.99 27.48
C GLY A 79 -4.16 21.48 26.22
N GLU A 80 -3.45 22.18 25.34
CA GLU A 80 -3.96 22.68 24.06
C GLU A 80 -3.89 21.61 22.95
N ARG A 81 -4.57 21.89 21.84
CA ARG A 81 -4.59 20.99 20.68
C ARG A 81 -3.23 20.96 20.00
N VAL A 82 -2.66 19.76 19.85
CA VAL A 82 -1.49 19.53 18.99
C VAL A 82 -1.87 19.70 17.52
N HIS A 83 -1.00 20.36 16.77
CA HIS A 83 -1.17 20.60 15.34
C HIS A 83 -0.34 19.63 14.49
N GLN A 84 -0.84 19.33 13.29
CA GLN A 84 -0.03 18.74 12.22
C GLN A 84 0.80 19.84 11.52
N TYR A 85 1.94 19.44 10.98
CA TYR A 85 2.87 20.27 10.21
C TYR A 85 3.27 19.49 8.97
N TYR A 86 3.22 20.14 7.81
CA TYR A 86 3.54 19.53 6.51
C TYR A 86 2.82 18.19 6.27
N GLY A 87 1.54 18.10 6.66
CA GLY A 87 0.73 16.90 6.52
C GLY A 87 0.99 15.79 7.54
N LYS A 88 1.83 16.02 8.56
CA LYS A 88 2.27 14.98 9.50
C LYS A 88 2.16 15.44 10.96
N TRP A 89 2.03 14.47 11.85
CA TRP A 89 2.17 14.71 13.30
C TRP A 89 3.63 14.98 13.68
N PRO A 90 3.90 15.67 14.81
CA PRO A 90 5.27 15.95 15.24
C PRO A 90 5.95 14.69 15.78
N PHE A 91 6.78 14.05 14.96
CA PHE A 91 7.52 12.83 15.31
C PHE A 91 8.93 13.11 15.83
N TRP A 92 9.35 12.37 16.86
CA TRP A 92 10.75 12.34 17.27
C TRP A 92 11.59 11.65 16.19
N ARG A 93 12.58 12.37 15.65
CA ARG A 93 13.54 11.80 14.70
C ARG A 93 14.49 10.83 15.41
N PHE A 94 14.86 9.75 14.73
CA PHE A 94 15.89 8.81 15.19
C PHE A 94 16.87 8.50 14.06
N ALA A 95 18.17 8.70 14.29
CA ALA A 95 19.21 8.47 13.29
C ALA A 95 18.93 9.09 11.90
N GLY A 96 18.27 10.25 11.86
CA GLY A 96 17.89 10.95 10.63
C GLY A 96 16.57 10.48 10.01
N MET A 97 15.94 9.43 10.51
CA MET A 97 14.60 9.00 10.09
C MET A 97 13.54 9.96 10.62
N GLN A 98 12.66 10.43 9.74
CA GLN A 98 11.52 11.28 10.08
C GLN A 98 10.47 10.54 10.91
N GLU A 99 10.13 9.32 10.52
CA GLU A 99 9.08 8.49 11.15
C GLU A 99 9.64 7.10 11.51
N PRO A 100 10.36 6.95 12.64
CA PRO A 100 11.10 5.73 12.93
C PRO A 100 10.23 4.47 13.03
N ALA A 101 9.00 4.58 13.54
CA ALA A 101 8.07 3.45 13.61
C ALA A 101 7.60 3.02 12.23
N SER A 102 7.19 3.97 11.38
CA SER A 102 6.80 3.70 9.99
C SER A 102 7.94 3.01 9.24
N VAL A 103 9.19 3.46 9.38
CA VAL A 103 10.37 2.81 8.78
C VAL A 103 10.52 1.37 9.26
N LEU A 104 10.51 1.13 10.58
CA LEU A 104 10.68 -0.21 11.14
C LEU A 104 9.59 -1.17 10.65
N PHE A 105 8.33 -0.73 10.64
CA PHE A 105 7.21 -1.56 10.24
C PHE A 105 7.13 -1.76 8.71
N SER A 106 7.64 -0.81 7.90
CA SER A 106 7.89 -1.04 6.47
C SER A 106 8.94 -2.13 6.26
N LEU A 107 10.01 -2.16 7.06
CA LEU A 107 11.02 -3.24 7.00
C LEU A 107 10.44 -4.60 7.41
N PHE A 108 9.51 -4.65 8.37
CA PHE A 108 8.80 -5.89 8.70
C PHE A 108 7.95 -6.39 7.53
N ASN A 109 7.25 -5.50 6.83
CA ASN A 109 6.53 -5.87 5.62
C ASN A 109 7.46 -6.34 4.49
N LEU A 110 8.57 -5.63 4.25
CA LEU A 110 9.60 -6.03 3.29
C LEU A 110 10.06 -7.47 3.57
N TRP A 111 10.41 -7.75 4.83
CA TRP A 111 10.78 -9.09 5.28
C TRP A 111 9.65 -10.11 5.07
N ALA A 112 8.41 -9.76 5.39
CA ALA A 112 7.25 -10.63 5.21
C ALA A 112 7.06 -11.03 3.74
N HIS A 113 7.17 -10.07 2.82
CA HIS A 113 7.09 -10.34 1.37
C HIS A 113 8.29 -11.12 0.83
N ALA A 114 9.50 -10.85 1.31
CA ALA A 114 10.69 -11.63 0.95
C ALA A 114 10.57 -13.10 1.41
N LYS A 115 10.15 -13.31 2.66
CA LYS A 115 9.88 -14.65 3.22
C LYS A 115 8.74 -15.36 2.46
N GLY A 116 7.68 -14.62 2.12
CA GLY A 116 6.57 -15.08 1.29
C GLY A 116 6.99 -15.53 -0.11
N ALA A 117 7.80 -14.73 -0.80
CA ALA A 117 8.38 -15.07 -2.10
C ALA A 117 9.20 -16.37 -2.03
N ALA A 118 10.05 -16.50 -1.01
CA ALA A 118 10.84 -17.71 -0.77
C ALA A 118 9.96 -18.93 -0.47
N LYS A 119 8.84 -18.75 0.26
CA LYS A 119 7.84 -19.81 0.51
C LYS A 119 7.19 -20.27 -0.80
N LEU A 120 6.73 -19.35 -1.64
CA LEU A 120 6.12 -19.67 -2.92
C LEU A 120 7.10 -20.38 -3.87
N ARG A 121 8.35 -19.92 -3.94
CA ARG A 121 9.40 -20.57 -4.76
C ARG A 121 9.63 -22.03 -4.38
N ARG A 122 9.57 -22.34 -3.08
CA ARG A 122 9.79 -23.69 -2.55
C ARG A 122 8.55 -24.59 -2.67
N ARG A 123 7.37 -24.07 -2.33
CA ARG A 123 6.14 -24.88 -2.21
C ARG A 123 5.35 -25.01 -3.51
N VAL A 124 5.38 -24.00 -4.39
CA VAL A 124 4.57 -23.98 -5.61
C VAL A 124 5.39 -24.51 -6.78
N SER A 125 4.86 -25.51 -7.50
CA SER A 125 5.53 -26.11 -8.66
C SER A 125 5.91 -25.08 -9.72
N VAL A 126 7.06 -25.27 -10.40
CA VAL A 126 7.50 -24.42 -11.52
C VAL A 126 6.51 -24.41 -12.68
N PHE A 127 5.71 -25.47 -12.80
CA PHE A 127 4.68 -25.63 -13.83
C PHE A 127 3.31 -25.07 -13.42
N HIS A 128 3.17 -24.55 -12.19
CA HIS A 128 1.89 -24.02 -11.73
C HIS A 128 1.57 -22.69 -12.46
N PRO A 129 0.39 -22.56 -13.08
CA PRO A 129 0.08 -21.43 -13.96
C PRO A 129 0.09 -20.07 -13.25
N MET A 130 -0.22 -20.05 -11.95
CA MET A 130 -0.22 -18.81 -11.16
C MET A 130 1.15 -18.45 -10.54
N ARG A 131 2.15 -19.36 -10.57
CA ARG A 131 3.41 -19.15 -9.84
C ARG A 131 4.12 -17.86 -10.25
N HIS A 132 4.22 -17.62 -11.55
CA HIS A 132 4.87 -16.41 -12.07
C HIS A 132 4.20 -15.13 -11.54
N TYR A 133 2.87 -15.08 -11.58
CA TYR A 133 2.11 -13.93 -11.10
C TYR A 133 2.36 -13.65 -9.62
N TYR A 134 2.29 -14.67 -8.76
CA TYR A 134 2.54 -14.47 -7.33
C TYR A 134 3.97 -14.01 -7.02
N LEU A 135 4.97 -14.50 -7.78
CA LEU A 135 6.36 -14.08 -7.60
C LEU A 135 6.60 -12.65 -8.08
N VAL A 136 6.01 -12.23 -9.20
CA VAL A 136 6.08 -10.84 -9.66
C VAL A 136 5.43 -9.92 -8.63
N TRP A 137 4.23 -10.24 -8.15
CA TRP A 137 3.58 -9.47 -7.08
C TRP A 137 4.45 -9.34 -5.83
N SER A 138 5.15 -10.42 -5.46
CA SER A 138 6.04 -10.41 -4.30
C SER A 138 7.21 -9.44 -4.49
N TRP A 139 7.82 -9.41 -5.68
CA TRP A 139 8.91 -8.48 -5.98
C TRP A 139 8.43 -7.03 -6.04
N LEU A 140 7.26 -6.78 -6.62
CA LEU A 140 6.64 -5.45 -6.62
C LEU A 140 6.35 -4.97 -5.20
N SER A 141 5.85 -5.86 -4.33
CA SER A 141 5.59 -5.54 -2.93
C SER A 141 6.88 -5.28 -2.16
N ILE A 142 7.94 -6.07 -2.37
CA ILE A 142 9.27 -5.79 -1.78
C ILE A 142 9.76 -4.40 -2.19
N ASN A 143 9.65 -4.05 -3.48
CA ASN A 143 10.00 -2.71 -3.96
C ASN A 143 9.16 -1.61 -3.32
N ALA A 144 7.84 -1.81 -3.16
CA ALA A 144 6.97 -0.86 -2.47
C ALA A 144 7.43 -0.61 -1.03
N TRP A 145 7.73 -1.66 -0.27
CA TRP A 145 8.18 -1.50 1.11
C TRP A 145 9.61 -0.95 1.26
N VAL A 146 10.47 -1.14 0.26
CA VAL A 146 11.75 -0.41 0.16
C VAL A 146 11.48 1.09 0.05
N TRP A 147 10.67 1.51 -0.91
CA TRP A 147 10.39 2.94 -1.13
C TRP A 147 9.62 3.57 0.02
N SER A 148 8.70 2.84 0.65
CA SER A 148 8.06 3.25 1.89
C SER A 148 9.09 3.50 3.02
N SER A 149 10.04 2.58 3.20
CA SER A 149 11.11 2.77 4.21
C SER A 149 11.98 4.00 3.91
N VAL A 150 12.28 4.25 2.63
CA VAL A 150 13.07 5.42 2.19
C VAL A 150 12.28 6.71 2.40
N PHE A 151 11.00 6.75 2.03
CA PHE A 151 10.12 7.90 2.18
C PHE A 151 9.92 8.29 3.66
N HIS A 152 9.63 7.34 4.54
CA HIS A 152 9.48 7.60 5.97
C HIS A 152 10.81 7.92 6.68
N THR A 153 11.95 7.56 6.06
CA THR A 153 13.25 8.06 6.51
C THR A 153 13.40 9.52 6.14
N ARG A 154 13.15 9.88 4.87
CA ARG A 154 13.30 11.22 4.36
C ARG A 154 12.25 11.53 3.29
N ASP A 155 11.37 12.46 3.64
CA ASP A 155 10.32 12.96 2.76
C ASP A 155 10.87 14.02 1.79
N LEU A 156 10.96 13.65 0.51
CA LEU A 156 11.35 14.50 -0.61
C LEU A 156 10.39 14.24 -1.78
N PRO A 157 10.19 15.19 -2.71
CA PRO A 157 9.29 14.99 -3.85
C PRO A 157 9.58 13.72 -4.68
N LEU A 158 10.85 13.29 -4.73
CA LEU A 158 11.22 12.04 -5.40
C LEU A 158 10.83 10.81 -4.60
N THR A 159 11.13 10.78 -3.29
CA THR A 159 10.83 9.63 -2.44
C THR A 159 9.33 9.47 -2.23
N GLU A 160 8.60 10.58 -2.12
CA GLU A 160 7.13 10.63 -2.09
C GLU A 160 6.53 9.94 -3.33
N LYS A 161 6.96 10.35 -4.53
CA LYS A 161 6.48 9.74 -5.78
C LYS A 161 6.82 8.26 -5.87
N LEU A 162 8.04 7.88 -5.51
CA LEU A 162 8.49 6.49 -5.62
C LEU A 162 7.79 5.57 -4.62
N ASP A 163 7.45 6.04 -3.42
CA ASP A 163 6.63 5.30 -2.48
C ASP A 163 5.22 5.07 -3.05
N TYR A 164 4.49 6.15 -3.36
CA TYR A 164 3.11 6.05 -3.83
C TYR A 164 2.98 5.30 -5.16
N PHE A 165 3.89 5.49 -6.11
CA PHE A 165 3.84 4.76 -7.39
C PHE A 165 4.15 3.27 -7.19
N SER A 166 5.08 2.93 -6.30
CA SER A 166 5.39 1.53 -6.00
C SER A 166 4.24 0.84 -5.26
N ALA A 167 3.59 1.52 -4.31
CA ALA A 167 2.40 1.02 -3.63
C ALA A 167 1.24 0.79 -4.62
N ALA A 168 0.97 1.78 -5.49
CA ALA A 168 -0.05 1.67 -6.53
C ALA A 168 0.21 0.51 -7.49
N LEU A 169 1.47 0.32 -7.90
CA LEU A 169 1.88 -0.79 -8.76
C LEU A 169 1.66 -2.15 -8.08
N ALA A 170 2.00 -2.27 -6.80
CA ALA A 170 1.80 -3.51 -6.04
C ALA A 170 0.30 -3.85 -5.89
N ILE A 171 -0.54 -2.87 -5.56
CA ILE A 171 -1.99 -3.03 -5.36
C ILE A 171 -2.70 -3.32 -6.68
N ILE A 172 -2.42 -2.58 -7.76
CA ILE A 172 -3.04 -2.84 -9.07
C ILE A 172 -2.61 -4.18 -9.66
N TYR A 173 -1.36 -4.58 -9.45
CA TYR A 173 -0.91 -5.91 -9.83
C TYR A 173 -1.59 -7.01 -8.99
N ALA A 174 -1.88 -6.74 -7.72
CA ALA A 174 -2.63 -7.66 -6.87
C ALA A 174 -4.04 -7.92 -7.42
N LEU A 175 -4.73 -6.85 -7.81
CA LEU A 175 -6.02 -6.95 -8.50
C LEU A 175 -5.87 -7.73 -9.82
N TYR A 176 -4.85 -7.41 -10.61
CA TYR A 176 -4.59 -8.10 -11.88
C TYR A 176 -4.44 -9.62 -11.72
N PHE A 177 -3.55 -10.10 -10.84
CA PHE A 177 -3.42 -11.56 -10.68
C PHE A 177 -4.68 -12.20 -10.09
N THR A 178 -5.44 -11.46 -9.28
CA THR A 178 -6.72 -11.92 -8.72
C THR A 178 -7.74 -12.13 -9.84
N LEU A 179 -7.85 -11.20 -10.78
CA LEU A 179 -8.69 -11.35 -11.97
C LEU A 179 -8.23 -12.54 -12.82
N ILE A 180 -6.93 -12.68 -13.05
CA ILE A 180 -6.37 -13.85 -13.76
C ILE A 180 -6.77 -15.17 -13.08
N ARG A 181 -6.66 -15.24 -11.74
CA ARG A 181 -6.97 -16.42 -10.93
C ARG A 181 -8.45 -16.77 -10.92
N LEU A 182 -9.32 -15.79 -10.68
CA LEU A 182 -10.76 -16.01 -10.47
C LEU A 182 -11.51 -16.24 -11.80
N PHE A 183 -11.11 -15.52 -12.85
CA PHE A 183 -11.68 -15.69 -14.20
C PHE A 183 -10.96 -16.74 -15.04
N ARG A 184 -9.91 -17.38 -14.50
CA ARG A 184 -9.15 -18.46 -15.14
C ARG A 184 -8.48 -18.06 -16.46
N LEU A 185 -7.96 -16.84 -16.51
CA LEU A 185 -7.30 -16.28 -17.70
C LEU A 185 -5.82 -16.69 -17.82
N TYR A 186 -5.34 -17.62 -16.98
CA TYR A 186 -3.94 -18.06 -16.98
C TYR A 186 -3.63 -19.04 -18.12
N PRO A 187 -2.37 -19.12 -18.60
CA PRO A 187 -2.00 -20.07 -19.65
C PRO A 187 -2.11 -21.52 -19.15
N THR A 188 -2.78 -22.40 -19.91
CA THR A 188 -2.83 -23.84 -19.64
C THR A 188 -1.88 -24.58 -20.60
N SER A 189 -0.74 -25.04 -20.07
CA SER A 189 0.21 -25.89 -20.79
C SER A 189 -0.24 -27.35 -20.71
N GLY A 190 -0.80 -27.88 -21.80
CA GLY A 190 -1.09 -29.31 -21.93
C GLY A 190 -2.54 -29.66 -22.28
N ARG A 191 -2.95 -29.40 -23.52
CA ARG A 191 -4.00 -30.18 -24.18
C ARG A 191 -3.74 -30.22 -25.67
N THR A 192 -3.24 -31.38 -26.11
CA THR A 192 -3.43 -31.92 -27.44
C THR A 192 -4.91 -32.31 -27.56
N ARG A 193 -5.56 -32.03 -28.70
CA ARG A 193 -6.95 -32.36 -29.12
C ARG A 193 -7.99 -31.22 -29.10
N LEU A 194 -8.21 -30.68 -30.30
CA LEU A 194 -9.52 -30.53 -30.98
C LEU A 194 -10.58 -29.50 -30.55
N THR A 195 -10.33 -28.57 -29.61
CA THR A 195 -11.22 -27.41 -29.42
C THR A 195 -10.48 -26.09 -29.65
N LEU A 196 -10.47 -25.64 -30.91
CA LEU A 196 -9.78 -24.40 -31.35
C LEU A 196 -10.48 -23.10 -30.90
N SER A 197 -11.75 -23.17 -30.49
CA SER A 197 -12.62 -21.99 -30.29
C SER A 197 -12.44 -21.26 -28.95
N THR A 198 -12.17 -21.96 -27.85
CA THR A 198 -12.11 -21.34 -26.50
C THR A 198 -10.74 -20.77 -26.14
N ARG A 199 -9.66 -21.34 -26.72
CA ARG A 199 -8.27 -20.98 -26.39
C ARG A 199 -7.87 -19.59 -26.87
N SER A 200 -8.42 -19.12 -28.00
CA SER A 200 -8.20 -17.77 -28.50
C SER A 200 -8.80 -16.73 -27.56
N SER A 201 -10.04 -16.95 -27.10
CA SER A 201 -10.79 -16.01 -26.27
C SER A 201 -10.09 -15.72 -24.93
N ASP A 202 -9.65 -16.73 -24.18
CA ASP A 202 -8.95 -16.52 -22.88
C ASP A 202 -7.61 -15.79 -23.05
N SER A 203 -6.89 -16.09 -24.14
CA SER A 203 -5.61 -15.43 -24.44
C SER A 203 -5.79 -13.96 -24.84
N ILE A 204 -6.87 -13.65 -25.58
CA ILE A 204 -7.26 -12.30 -25.97
C ILE A 204 -7.73 -11.54 -24.73
N ALA A 205 -8.63 -12.12 -23.92
CA ALA A 205 -9.13 -11.51 -22.69
C ALA A 205 -7.99 -11.20 -21.71
N ARG A 206 -7.02 -12.11 -21.54
CA ARG A 206 -5.81 -11.85 -20.75
C ARG A 206 -5.03 -10.66 -21.31
N ARG A 207 -4.77 -10.62 -22.62
CA ARG A 207 -4.02 -9.51 -23.25
C ARG A 207 -4.74 -8.17 -23.10
N ILE A 208 -6.05 -8.14 -23.33
CA ILE A 208 -6.88 -6.94 -23.13
C ILE A 208 -6.78 -6.50 -21.67
N LEU A 209 -6.94 -7.42 -20.72
CA LEU A 209 -6.81 -7.10 -19.30
C LEU A 209 -5.43 -6.53 -18.96
N SER A 210 -4.34 -7.14 -19.46
CA SER A 210 -2.99 -6.63 -19.27
C SER A 210 -2.81 -5.21 -19.82
N ILE A 211 -3.34 -4.94 -21.02
CA ILE A 211 -3.28 -3.61 -21.64
C ILE A 211 -4.08 -2.61 -20.81
N VAL A 212 -5.31 -2.93 -20.43
CA VAL A 212 -6.18 -2.04 -19.63
C VAL A 212 -5.53 -1.70 -18.29
N ILE A 213 -5.04 -2.70 -17.53
CA ILE A 213 -4.37 -2.47 -16.25
C ILE A 213 -3.11 -1.61 -16.43
N THR A 214 -2.33 -1.87 -17.47
CA THR A 214 -1.13 -1.08 -17.77
C THR A 214 -1.48 0.37 -18.09
N LEU A 215 -2.49 0.61 -18.93
CA LEU A 215 -2.93 1.96 -19.27
C LEU A 215 -3.50 2.72 -18.07
N ILE A 216 -4.24 2.04 -17.19
CA ILE A 216 -4.74 2.63 -15.93
C ILE A 216 -3.55 3.07 -15.05
N TYR A 217 -2.56 2.21 -14.87
CA TYR A 217 -1.38 2.54 -14.07
C TYR A 217 -0.54 3.67 -14.69
N LEU A 218 -0.31 3.64 -16.00
CA LEU A 218 0.40 4.71 -16.70
C LEU A 218 -0.37 6.04 -16.59
N GLY A 219 -1.70 6.03 -16.76
CA GLY A 219 -2.54 7.20 -16.56
C GLY A 219 -2.42 7.78 -15.15
N HIS A 220 -2.45 6.92 -14.13
CA HIS A 220 -2.26 7.30 -12.71
C HIS A 220 -0.90 7.97 -12.48
N VAL A 221 0.19 7.35 -12.94
CA VAL A 221 1.55 7.89 -12.80
C VAL A 221 1.72 9.18 -13.58
N SER A 222 1.22 9.25 -14.81
CA SER A 222 1.29 10.46 -15.64
C SER A 222 0.54 11.62 -14.99
N TYR A 223 -0.68 11.39 -14.49
CA TYR A 223 -1.47 12.42 -13.81
C TYR A 223 -0.72 12.99 -12.60
N LEU A 224 -0.24 12.14 -11.69
CA LEU A 224 0.47 12.57 -10.47
C LEU A 224 1.87 13.13 -10.74
N SER A 225 2.49 12.79 -11.87
CA SER A 225 3.81 13.30 -12.24
C SER A 225 3.77 14.68 -12.89
N LEU A 226 2.71 14.97 -13.65
CA LEU A 226 2.57 16.20 -14.44
C LEU A 226 1.98 17.38 -13.66
N LEU A 227 1.33 17.12 -12.52
CA LEU A 227 0.80 18.18 -11.68
C LEU A 227 1.90 18.95 -10.94
N PRO A 228 1.74 20.28 -10.73
CA PRO A 228 2.70 21.09 -9.96
C PRO A 228 2.85 20.64 -8.50
N ARG A 229 1.82 20.01 -7.94
CA ARG A 229 1.79 19.44 -6.60
C ARG A 229 1.21 18.03 -6.66
N PHE A 230 1.72 17.15 -5.81
CA PHE A 230 1.21 15.79 -5.70
C PHE A 230 -0.22 15.82 -5.16
N ASP A 231 -1.17 15.23 -5.90
CA ASP A 231 -2.57 15.12 -5.45
C ASP A 231 -2.73 13.87 -4.59
N TYR A 232 -2.46 14.05 -3.30
CA TYR A 232 -2.57 12.98 -2.30
C TYR A 232 -4.00 12.43 -2.21
N THR A 233 -5.02 13.29 -2.28
CA THR A 233 -6.43 12.88 -2.20
C THR A 233 -6.80 11.94 -3.35
N TYR A 234 -6.42 12.29 -4.58
CA TYR A 234 -6.59 11.42 -5.73
C TYR A 234 -5.84 10.10 -5.56
N ASN A 235 -4.57 10.15 -5.12
CA ASN A 235 -3.76 8.95 -4.92
C ASN A 235 -4.40 7.98 -3.91
N MET A 236 -4.92 8.50 -2.79
CA MET A 236 -5.63 7.70 -1.80
C MET A 236 -6.93 7.11 -2.37
N ALA A 237 -7.73 7.91 -3.08
CA ALA A 237 -8.96 7.43 -3.72
C ALA A 237 -8.69 6.32 -4.75
N PHE A 238 -7.63 6.46 -5.55
CA PHE A 238 -7.21 5.45 -6.51
C PHE A 238 -6.83 4.13 -5.82
N ASN A 239 -5.91 4.19 -4.85
CA ASN A 239 -5.42 2.99 -4.15
C ASN A 239 -6.54 2.29 -3.36
N LEU A 240 -7.39 3.06 -2.67
CA LEU A 240 -8.53 2.52 -1.94
C LEU A 240 -9.53 1.85 -2.88
N THR A 241 -9.81 2.44 -4.05
CA THR A 241 -10.74 1.85 -5.02
C THR A 241 -10.25 0.50 -5.55
N ILE A 242 -8.97 0.43 -5.95
CA ILE A 242 -8.36 -0.80 -6.47
C ILE A 242 -8.23 -1.85 -5.35
N GLY A 243 -7.78 -1.45 -4.17
CA GLY A 243 -7.65 -2.32 -2.99
C GLY A 243 -8.99 -2.89 -2.52
N MET A 244 -10.05 -2.08 -2.46
CA MET A 244 -11.39 -2.53 -2.11
C MET A 244 -11.98 -3.46 -3.17
N SER A 245 -11.72 -3.20 -4.46
CA SER A 245 -12.12 -4.12 -5.53
C SER A 245 -11.45 -5.49 -5.40
N HIS A 246 -10.15 -5.51 -5.10
CA HIS A 246 -9.41 -6.74 -4.78
C HIS A 246 -10.03 -7.48 -3.59
N ASN A 247 -10.28 -6.76 -2.50
CA ASN A 247 -10.84 -7.32 -1.26
C ASN A 247 -12.24 -7.90 -1.48
N ILE A 248 -13.11 -7.19 -2.19
CA ILE A 248 -14.46 -7.67 -2.52
C ILE A 248 -14.37 -9.00 -3.29
N LEU A 249 -13.52 -9.10 -4.31
CA LEU A 249 -13.37 -10.33 -5.09
C LEU A 249 -12.97 -11.54 -4.23
N TRP A 250 -12.02 -11.36 -3.31
CA TRP A 250 -11.59 -12.43 -2.40
C TRP A 250 -12.61 -12.73 -1.30
N LEU A 251 -13.37 -11.74 -0.84
CA LEU A 251 -14.50 -11.96 0.06
C LEU A 251 -15.57 -12.82 -0.62
N LEU A 252 -15.95 -12.47 -1.86
CA LEU A 252 -16.90 -13.23 -2.67
C LEU A 252 -16.39 -14.66 -2.97
N TYR A 253 -15.10 -14.84 -3.19
CA TYR A 253 -14.46 -16.17 -3.32
C TYR A 253 -14.62 -17.02 -2.04
N SER A 254 -14.58 -16.37 -0.88
CA SER A 254 -14.54 -17.02 0.43
C SER A 254 -15.91 -17.45 0.96
N LEU A 255 -17.00 -16.94 0.38
CA LEU A 255 -18.37 -17.23 0.82
C LEU A 255 -18.73 -18.72 0.76
N PRO A 256 -19.61 -19.20 1.66
CA PRO A 256 -20.02 -20.61 1.66
C PRO A 256 -20.78 -20.99 0.39
N PHE A 257 -21.59 -20.08 -0.16
CA PHE A 257 -22.21 -20.23 -1.48
C PHE A 257 -21.26 -19.72 -2.56
N ALA A 258 -21.08 -20.50 -3.62
CA ALA A 258 -20.10 -20.21 -4.64
C ALA A 258 -20.64 -19.27 -5.71
N ILE A 259 -20.22 -18.00 -5.64
CA ILE A 259 -20.40 -17.02 -6.72
C ILE A 259 -19.47 -17.35 -7.90
N PHE A 260 -18.24 -17.77 -7.57
CA PHE A 260 -17.25 -18.21 -8.54
C PHE A 260 -17.06 -19.72 -8.49
N ARG A 261 -16.90 -20.36 -9.66
CA ARG A 261 -16.37 -21.71 -9.71
C ARG A 261 -14.87 -21.68 -9.38
N ARG A 262 -14.52 -22.11 -8.16
CA ARG A 262 -13.16 -22.00 -7.60
C ARG A 262 -12.12 -22.77 -8.41
N PHE A 263 -12.49 -23.99 -8.81
CA PHE A 263 -11.65 -24.89 -9.61
C PHE A 263 -12.46 -25.48 -10.76
N SER A 264 -11.83 -25.62 -11.92
CA SER A 264 -12.50 -26.07 -13.15
C SER A 264 -12.93 -27.53 -13.08
N SER A 265 -12.18 -28.39 -12.39
CA SER A 265 -12.51 -29.82 -12.28
C SER A 265 -13.57 -30.13 -11.22
N GLN A 266 -13.88 -29.17 -10.35
CA GLN A 266 -14.76 -29.39 -9.21
C GLN A 266 -16.16 -28.78 -9.42
N PRO A 267 -17.20 -29.28 -8.74
CA PRO A 267 -18.52 -28.65 -8.73
C PRO A 267 -18.45 -27.26 -8.08
N ARG A 268 -19.45 -26.40 -8.36
CA ARG A 268 -19.50 -25.05 -7.77
C ARG A 268 -19.51 -25.09 -6.23
N SER A 269 -20.15 -26.08 -5.63
CA SER A 269 -20.20 -26.25 -4.17
C SER A 269 -18.85 -26.59 -3.51
N TYR A 270 -17.85 -27.02 -4.28
CA TYR A 270 -16.56 -27.39 -3.71
C TYR A 270 -15.88 -26.19 -3.03
N ARG A 271 -15.57 -26.36 -1.74
CA ARG A 271 -14.98 -25.32 -0.89
C ARG A 271 -13.95 -25.98 0.05
N PRO A 272 -12.66 -25.98 -0.33
CA PRO A 272 -11.60 -26.44 0.54
C PRO A 272 -11.55 -25.70 1.88
N GLY A 273 -11.06 -26.38 2.91
CA GLY A 273 -10.94 -25.82 4.26
C GLY A 273 -10.07 -24.56 4.33
N PHE A 274 -9.14 -24.32 3.41
CA PHE A 274 -8.33 -23.10 3.43
C PHE A 274 -9.06 -21.86 2.88
N VAL A 275 -10.19 -22.02 2.18
CA VAL A 275 -10.87 -20.92 1.49
C VAL A 275 -11.35 -19.82 2.45
N TYR A 276 -11.76 -20.16 3.68
CA TYR A 276 -12.18 -19.13 4.65
C TYR A 276 -11.04 -18.18 5.03
N LYS A 277 -9.77 -18.63 4.93
CA LYS A 277 -8.60 -17.83 5.28
C LYS A 277 -8.52 -16.56 4.44
N ALA A 278 -8.83 -16.62 3.14
CA ALA A 278 -8.89 -15.44 2.29
C ALA A 278 -9.90 -14.40 2.80
N GLY A 279 -11.07 -14.84 3.25
CA GLY A 279 -12.09 -13.96 3.83
C GLY A 279 -11.61 -13.32 5.13
N VAL A 280 -11.02 -14.11 6.03
CA VAL A 280 -10.44 -13.59 7.28
C VAL A 280 -9.35 -12.56 6.99
N PHE A 281 -8.41 -12.86 6.09
CA PHE A 281 -7.29 -11.95 5.79
C PHE A 281 -7.76 -10.69 5.09
N VAL A 282 -8.75 -10.75 4.19
CA VAL A 282 -9.36 -9.55 3.61
C VAL A 282 -10.03 -8.69 4.68
N LEU A 283 -10.78 -9.30 5.61
CA LEU A 283 -11.40 -8.56 6.71
C LEU A 283 -10.34 -7.88 7.58
N LEU A 284 -9.27 -8.60 7.94
CA LEU A 284 -8.15 -8.04 8.69
C LEU A 284 -7.46 -6.90 7.92
N THR A 285 -7.22 -7.05 6.62
CA THR A 285 -6.65 -5.98 5.78
C THR A 285 -7.57 -4.76 5.73
N THR A 286 -8.88 -4.96 5.56
CA THR A 286 -9.86 -3.86 5.56
C THR A 286 -9.91 -3.16 6.92
N CYS A 287 -9.88 -3.91 8.03
CA CYS A 287 -9.79 -3.33 9.38
C CYS A 287 -8.47 -2.56 9.58
N ALA A 288 -7.36 -3.09 9.08
CA ALA A 288 -6.07 -2.41 9.14
C ALA A 288 -6.12 -1.10 8.33
N THR A 289 -6.60 -1.11 7.09
CA THR A 289 -6.74 0.11 6.27
C THR A 289 -7.69 1.13 6.92
N ALA A 290 -8.71 0.66 7.65
CA ALA A 290 -9.58 1.57 8.40
C ALA A 290 -8.86 2.31 9.54
N LEU A 291 -7.67 1.84 9.99
CA LEU A 291 -6.87 2.57 10.96
C LEU A 291 -6.44 3.95 10.45
N GLU A 292 -6.14 4.06 9.15
CA GLU A 292 -5.76 5.34 8.53
C GLU A 292 -6.86 6.40 8.66
N LEU A 293 -8.13 6.00 8.79
CA LEU A 293 -9.26 6.93 8.92
C LEU A 293 -9.31 7.62 10.30
N PHE A 294 -8.64 7.08 11.31
CA PHE A 294 -8.68 7.68 12.66
C PHE A 294 -7.73 8.87 12.82
N ASP A 295 -6.69 9.00 11.98
CA ASP A 295 -5.68 10.07 11.97
C ASP A 295 -5.43 10.73 13.35
N PHE A 296 -5.01 9.91 14.33
CA PHE A 296 -4.81 10.37 15.71
C PHE A 296 -3.38 10.91 15.94
N PRO A 297 -3.18 11.86 16.88
CA PRO A 297 -1.86 12.37 17.22
C PRO A 297 -0.88 11.28 17.61
N ALA A 298 0.34 11.33 17.06
CA ALA A 298 1.38 10.34 17.31
C ALA A 298 1.58 10.08 18.83
N TRP A 299 1.22 8.87 19.27
CA TRP A 299 1.44 8.39 20.62
C TRP A 299 2.92 8.39 20.93
N ARG A 300 3.28 9.09 22.02
CA ARG A 300 4.66 9.36 22.42
C ARG A 300 5.51 9.96 21.29
N ARG A 301 4.89 10.65 20.32
CA ARG A 301 5.52 11.22 19.12
C ARG A 301 6.30 10.21 18.28
N ILE A 302 5.91 8.93 18.32
CA ILE A 302 6.59 7.86 17.58
C ILE A 302 5.58 7.01 16.80
N ILE A 303 4.44 6.68 17.41
CA ILE A 303 3.45 5.75 16.83
C ILE A 303 2.16 6.49 16.53
N ASP A 304 1.77 6.53 15.27
CA ASP A 304 0.52 7.09 14.78
C ASP A 304 -0.37 6.03 14.12
N ALA A 305 -1.51 6.44 13.55
CA ALA A 305 -2.40 5.55 12.82
C ALA A 305 -1.71 4.86 11.63
N HIS A 306 -0.88 5.59 10.90
CA HIS A 306 -0.20 5.12 9.69
C HIS A 306 0.83 4.03 10.00
N SER A 307 1.68 4.23 11.00
CA SER A 307 2.64 3.21 11.45
C SER A 307 1.93 1.96 12.01
N LEU A 308 0.79 2.10 12.68
CA LEU A 308 0.00 0.92 13.10
C LEU A 308 -0.59 0.15 11.91
N TRP A 309 -0.97 0.84 10.83
CA TRP A 309 -1.36 0.18 9.58
C TRP A 309 -0.20 -0.64 9.00
N HIS A 310 1.03 -0.10 8.98
CA HIS A 310 2.23 -0.85 8.57
C HIS A 310 2.43 -2.08 9.46
N LEU A 311 2.35 -1.92 10.78
CA LEU A 311 2.55 -3.01 11.72
C LEU A 311 1.53 -4.14 11.52
N ALA A 312 0.25 -3.78 11.32
CA ALA A 312 -0.84 -4.74 11.15
C ALA A 312 -0.72 -5.52 9.83
N THR A 313 -0.26 -4.89 8.75
CA THR A 313 -0.17 -5.53 7.43
C THR A 313 0.94 -6.57 7.32
N ALA A 314 2.04 -6.44 8.08
CA ALA A 314 3.15 -7.41 8.06
C ALA A 314 2.76 -8.87 8.40
N PRO A 315 2.10 -9.17 9.53
CA PRO A 315 1.63 -10.53 9.82
C PRO A 315 0.53 -10.99 8.86
N ILE A 316 -0.33 -10.08 8.40
CA ILE A 316 -1.38 -10.41 7.40
C ILE A 316 -0.74 -10.87 6.09
N ALA A 317 0.35 -10.22 5.65
CA ALA A 317 1.08 -10.60 4.44
C ALA A 317 1.62 -12.03 4.55
N LEU A 318 2.24 -12.41 5.68
CA LEU A 318 2.74 -13.77 5.90
C LEU A 318 1.63 -14.82 5.75
N CYS A 319 0.49 -14.56 6.38
CA CYS A 319 -0.71 -15.39 6.34
C CYS A 319 -1.30 -15.47 4.92
N TRP A 320 -1.29 -14.35 4.18
CA TRP A 320 -1.71 -14.31 2.79
C TRP A 320 -0.87 -15.23 1.90
N TYR A 321 0.45 -15.24 2.09
CA TYR A 321 1.33 -16.18 1.36
C TYR A 321 1.07 -17.64 1.70
N ASP A 322 0.67 -17.96 2.93
CA ASP A 322 0.24 -19.32 3.28
C ASP A 322 -1.04 -19.71 2.55
N PHE A 323 -2.01 -18.80 2.49
CA PHE A 323 -3.22 -19.01 1.70
C PHE A 323 -2.91 -19.22 0.21
N LEU A 324 -2.05 -18.39 -0.40
CA LEU A 324 -1.67 -18.54 -1.82
C LEU A 324 -0.96 -19.89 -2.08
N ALA A 325 -0.12 -20.33 -1.15
CA ALA A 325 0.54 -21.64 -1.25
C ALA A 325 -0.45 -22.80 -1.11
N GLU A 326 -1.38 -22.73 -0.17
CA GLU A 326 -2.44 -23.74 0.01
C GLU A 326 -3.38 -23.80 -1.20
N ASP A 327 -3.81 -22.63 -1.71
CA ASP A 327 -4.60 -22.54 -2.94
C ASP A 327 -3.89 -23.22 -4.11
N SER A 328 -2.59 -22.99 -4.28
CA SER A 328 -1.78 -23.57 -5.36
C SER A 328 -1.49 -25.08 -5.21
N LEU A 329 -1.64 -25.62 -3.99
CA LEU A 329 -1.37 -27.02 -3.70
C LEU A 329 -2.62 -27.90 -3.78
N ASP A 330 -3.81 -27.30 -3.90
CA ASP A 330 -5.06 -28.04 -4.03
C ASP A 330 -5.00 -29.02 -5.23
N PRO A 331 -5.35 -30.30 -5.04
CA PRO A 331 -5.33 -31.30 -6.11
C PRO A 331 -6.19 -30.93 -7.33
N SER A 332 -7.20 -30.07 -7.17
CA SER A 332 -8.09 -29.62 -8.25
C SER A 332 -7.40 -28.78 -9.33
N TRP A 333 -6.14 -28.40 -9.11
CA TRP A 333 -5.28 -27.85 -10.17
C TRP A 333 -4.71 -28.93 -11.10
N ARG A 334 -4.63 -30.20 -10.66
CA ARG A 334 -3.94 -31.30 -11.35
C ARG A 334 -4.77 -31.97 -12.44
N ASP A 335 -6.10 -31.92 -12.36
CA ASP A 335 -7.03 -32.48 -13.35
C ASP A 335 -6.97 -31.78 -14.73
N GLN A 336 -6.07 -30.80 -14.90
CA GLN A 336 -5.68 -30.29 -16.22
C GLN A 336 -4.68 -31.19 -16.96
N LYS A 337 -4.23 -32.31 -16.35
CA LYS A 337 -3.24 -33.24 -16.93
C LYS A 337 -3.78 -34.61 -17.36
N SER A 338 -5.09 -34.87 -17.28
CA SER A 338 -5.70 -36.12 -17.78
C SER A 338 -6.14 -36.01 -19.25
#